data_AF-B4GVL3-F1
#
_entry.id   AF-B4GVL3-F1
#
_cell.length_a   1.000
_cell.length_b   1.000
_cell.length_c   1.000
_cell.angle_alpha   90.00
_cell.angle_beta   90.00
_cell.angle_gamma   90.00
#
_symmetry.space_group_name_H-M   'P 1'
#
loop_
_entity.id
_entity.type
_entity.pdbx_description
1 polymer ?
#
loop_
_entity_poly.entity_id
_entity_poly.type
_entity_poly.pdbx_seq_one_letter_code
_entity_poly.pdbx_strand_id
1 'polypeptide(L)'
;MKSIVAVVLAVCVASAWAQPLAIPSQLDAQVRSVGDEMAEIGKSTGEALVHQYEEIVLEPQQELEEAVEQLESRRAESPECVAAEDEEIARILDAAHEEMHSCGVVASHTSAEIATDVSAASQQLAFGSYNLGRTYNKCQNYKNSVLRQSCMAKFYVQASIFLINARSSIKTIKQSTNERIPAVFAEGNVCTHDASAQAVLGLEEVNRHIDACATRRHR
;
A
#
# COMPACT_ATOMS: atom_id res chain seq x y z
N MET A 1 7.05 -57.29 11.46
CA MET A 1 8.21 -56.75 10.70
C MET A 1 8.34 -57.25 9.25
N LYS A 2 7.59 -58.28 8.79
CA LYS A 2 7.62 -58.70 7.37
C LYS A 2 6.68 -57.90 6.45
N SER A 3 5.56 -57.36 6.96
CA SER A 3 4.58 -56.64 6.14
C SER A 3 4.97 -55.19 5.79
N ILE A 4 5.84 -54.56 6.58
CA ILE A 4 6.27 -53.17 6.33
C ILE A 4 7.29 -53.11 5.18
N VAL A 5 8.14 -54.12 5.06
CA VAL A 5 9.13 -54.22 3.97
C VAL A 5 8.45 -54.45 2.61
N ALA A 6 7.32 -55.18 2.59
CA ALA A 6 6.55 -55.41 1.37
C ALA A 6 5.85 -54.13 0.86
N VAL A 7 5.41 -53.23 1.74
CA VAL A 7 4.77 -51.95 1.36
C VAL A 7 5.79 -50.95 0.82
N VAL A 8 6.99 -50.88 1.38
CA VAL A 8 8.06 -49.99 0.88
C VAL A 8 8.59 -50.47 -0.47
N LEU A 9 8.73 -51.78 -0.68
CA LEU A 9 9.11 -52.34 -1.98
C LEU A 9 8.01 -52.18 -3.05
N ALA A 10 6.73 -52.26 -2.67
CA ALA A 10 5.62 -52.02 -3.61
C ALA A 10 5.57 -50.56 -4.10
N VAL A 11 5.90 -49.58 -3.25
CA VAL A 11 5.96 -48.16 -3.64
C VAL A 11 7.15 -47.88 -4.58
N CYS A 12 8.28 -48.57 -4.40
CA CYS A 12 9.45 -48.40 -5.27
C CYS A 12 9.33 -49.09 -6.64
N VAL A 13 8.52 -50.16 -6.76
CA VAL A 13 8.31 -50.84 -8.05
C VAL A 13 7.22 -50.16 -8.89
N ALA A 14 6.23 -49.51 -8.25
CA ALA A 14 5.23 -48.70 -8.95
C ALA A 14 5.81 -47.42 -9.59
N SER A 15 6.93 -46.90 -9.09
CA SER A 15 7.62 -45.73 -9.68
C SER A 15 8.38 -46.02 -10.98
N ALA A 16 8.50 -47.28 -11.41
CA ALA A 16 9.17 -47.63 -12.67
C ALA A 16 8.26 -47.48 -13.91
N TRP A 17 6.96 -47.23 -13.73
CA TRP A 17 5.96 -47.16 -14.81
C TRP A 17 5.06 -45.92 -14.73
N ALA A 18 5.37 -44.97 -13.85
CA ALA A 18 4.74 -43.66 -13.90
C ALA A 18 5.35 -42.91 -15.08
N GLN A 19 4.58 -42.83 -16.17
CA GLN A 19 4.83 -41.90 -17.27
C GLN A 19 5.22 -40.54 -16.67
N PRO A 20 6.22 -39.83 -17.24
CA PRO A 20 6.68 -38.57 -16.69
C PRO A 20 5.47 -37.64 -16.60
N LEU A 21 5.04 -37.37 -15.36
CA LEU A 21 3.95 -36.46 -15.08
C LEU A 21 4.20 -35.18 -15.89
N ALA A 22 3.24 -34.78 -16.71
CA ALA A 22 3.26 -33.61 -17.58
C ALA A 22 3.21 -32.29 -16.78
N ILE A 23 4.02 -32.20 -15.73
CA ILE A 23 4.24 -31.06 -14.83
C ILE A 23 5.06 -29.92 -15.46
N PRO A 24 5.97 -30.12 -16.46
CA PRO A 24 6.82 -29.05 -16.98
C PRO A 24 6.04 -27.80 -17.46
N SER A 25 5.04 -27.98 -18.30
CA SER A 25 4.35 -26.87 -18.97
C SER A 25 3.40 -26.11 -18.05
N GLN A 26 2.75 -26.81 -17.11
CA GLN A 26 1.84 -26.19 -16.15
C GLN A 26 2.57 -25.37 -15.08
N LEU A 27 3.78 -25.81 -14.68
CA LEU A 27 4.58 -25.08 -13.71
C LEU A 27 5.20 -23.81 -14.34
N ASP A 28 5.71 -23.93 -15.57
CA ASP A 28 6.24 -22.79 -16.32
C ASP A 28 5.17 -21.71 -16.57
N ALA A 29 3.93 -22.11 -16.88
CA ALA A 29 2.80 -21.20 -17.03
C ALA A 29 2.45 -20.48 -15.71
N GLN A 30 2.47 -21.19 -14.59
CA GLN A 30 2.21 -20.61 -13.26
C GLN A 30 3.30 -19.63 -12.84
N VAL A 31 4.58 -19.92 -13.10
CA VAL A 31 5.69 -19.01 -12.77
C VAL A 31 5.59 -17.71 -13.58
N ARG A 32 5.22 -17.77 -14.87
CA ARG A 32 4.99 -16.57 -15.69
C ARG A 32 3.80 -15.75 -15.21
N SER A 33 2.68 -16.41 -14.94
CA SER A 33 1.47 -15.76 -14.41
C SER A 33 1.73 -14.99 -13.11
N VAL A 34 2.55 -15.55 -12.21
CA VAL A 34 2.96 -14.88 -10.97
C VAL A 34 3.79 -13.62 -11.27
N GLY A 35 4.65 -13.66 -12.29
CA GLY A 35 5.46 -12.50 -12.68
C GLY A 35 4.63 -11.33 -13.23
N ASP A 36 3.62 -11.61 -14.05
CA ASP A 36 2.72 -10.56 -14.57
C ASP A 36 1.84 -9.98 -13.45
N GLU A 37 1.30 -10.84 -12.58
CA GLU A 37 0.48 -10.45 -11.43
C GLU A 37 1.28 -9.56 -10.44
N MET A 38 2.59 -9.80 -10.29
CA MET A 38 3.45 -8.93 -9.48
C MET A 38 3.59 -7.50 -10.01
N ALA A 39 3.77 -7.36 -11.33
CA ALA A 39 3.99 -6.06 -11.94
C ALA A 39 2.73 -5.18 -11.82
N GLU A 40 1.57 -5.79 -12.03
CA GLU A 40 0.26 -5.14 -11.88
C GLU A 40 0.02 -4.73 -10.42
N ILE A 41 0.25 -5.63 -9.46
CA ILE A 41 0.03 -5.40 -8.04
C ILE A 41 0.96 -4.29 -7.48
N GLY A 42 2.23 -4.28 -7.88
CA GLY A 42 3.18 -3.26 -7.44
C GLY A 42 2.76 -1.86 -7.92
N LYS A 43 2.31 -1.76 -9.17
CA LYS A 43 1.81 -0.52 -9.74
C LYS A 43 0.54 -0.03 -9.04
N SER A 44 -0.47 -0.90 -8.90
CA SER A 44 -1.76 -0.51 -8.30
C SER A 44 -1.63 -0.09 -6.84
N THR A 45 -0.73 -0.72 -6.09
CA THR A 45 -0.48 -0.36 -4.68
C THR A 45 0.20 1.01 -4.58
N GLY A 46 1.16 1.31 -5.46
CA GLY A 46 1.81 2.61 -5.51
C GLY A 46 0.83 3.74 -5.87
N GLU A 47 -0.01 3.54 -6.88
CA GLU A 47 -1.05 4.50 -7.27
C GLU A 47 -2.05 4.73 -6.12
N ALA A 48 -2.48 3.68 -5.43
CA ALA A 48 -3.40 3.79 -4.30
C ALA A 48 -2.79 4.55 -3.09
N LEU A 49 -1.49 4.34 -2.80
CA LEU A 49 -0.79 5.06 -1.74
C LEU A 49 -0.61 6.55 -2.06
N VAL A 50 -0.36 6.91 -3.33
CA VAL A 50 -0.26 8.31 -3.75
C VAL A 50 -1.61 9.00 -3.63
N HIS A 51 -2.67 8.37 -4.12
CA HIS A 51 -4.02 8.92 -4.03
C HIS A 51 -4.46 9.11 -2.58
N GLN A 52 -4.13 8.16 -1.70
CA GLN A 52 -4.36 8.27 -0.26
C GLN A 52 -3.66 9.48 0.38
N TYR A 53 -2.46 9.83 -0.08
CA TYR A 53 -1.76 11.01 0.41
C TYR A 53 -2.44 12.31 -0.03
N GLU A 54 -2.92 12.36 -1.28
CA GLU A 54 -3.63 13.53 -1.81
C GLU A 54 -4.89 13.84 -1.00
N GLU A 55 -5.78 12.86 -0.80
CA GLU A 55 -7.03 13.08 -0.07
C GLU A 55 -6.84 13.30 1.44
N ILE A 56 -6.00 12.49 2.12
CA ILE A 56 -5.91 12.60 3.60
C ILE A 56 -5.14 13.86 4.02
N VAL A 57 -4.12 14.26 3.25
CA VAL A 57 -3.17 15.30 3.67
C VAL A 57 -3.35 16.59 2.90
N LEU A 58 -3.44 16.54 1.57
CA LEU A 58 -3.42 17.76 0.75
C LEU A 58 -4.79 18.44 0.70
N GLU A 59 -5.87 17.68 0.50
CA GLU A 59 -7.22 18.27 0.35
C GLU A 59 -7.68 19.02 1.61
N PRO A 60 -7.67 18.44 2.83
CA PRO A 60 -8.02 19.17 4.06
C PRO A 60 -7.14 20.39 4.33
N GLN A 61 -5.86 20.35 3.96
CA GLN A 61 -4.97 21.51 4.08
C GLN A 61 -5.37 22.62 3.11
N GLN A 62 -5.73 22.29 1.87
CA GLN A 62 -6.19 23.28 0.89
C GLN A 62 -7.51 23.93 1.33
N GLU A 63 -8.46 23.16 1.84
CA GLU A 63 -9.70 23.70 2.40
C GLU A 63 -9.44 24.72 3.51
N LEU A 64 -8.48 24.43 4.40
CA LEU A 64 -8.10 25.34 5.47
C LEU A 64 -7.36 26.59 4.93
N GLU A 65 -6.45 26.42 3.98
CA GLU A 65 -5.72 27.52 3.34
C GLU A 65 -6.69 28.49 2.64
N GLU A 66 -7.68 27.97 1.91
CA GLU A 66 -8.72 28.78 1.26
C GLU A 66 -9.54 29.60 2.27
N ALA A 67 -9.90 29.00 3.43
CA ALA A 67 -10.62 29.70 4.48
C ALA A 67 -9.77 30.80 5.15
N VAL A 68 -8.46 30.56 5.32
CA VAL A 68 -7.52 31.57 5.82
C VAL A 68 -7.34 32.70 4.82
N GLU A 69 -7.20 32.40 3.52
CA GLU A 69 -7.03 33.42 2.48
C GLU A 69 -8.26 34.35 2.40
N GLN A 70 -9.47 33.79 2.59
CA GLN A 70 -10.68 34.61 2.72
C GLN A 70 -10.61 35.58 3.90
N LEU A 71 -10.14 35.14 5.08
CA LEU A 71 -9.95 36.00 6.25
C LEU A 71 -8.85 37.04 6.04
N GLU A 72 -7.73 36.67 5.42
CA GLU A 72 -6.65 37.61 5.11
C GLU A 72 -7.10 38.68 4.12
N SER A 73 -7.97 38.34 3.16
CA SER A 73 -8.56 39.33 2.26
C SER A 73 -9.35 40.40 3.02
N ARG A 74 -10.05 40.03 4.12
CA ARG A 74 -10.76 40.96 5.02
C ARG A 74 -9.81 41.91 5.74
N ARG A 75 -8.56 41.50 5.98
CA ARG A 75 -7.56 42.35 6.65
C ARG A 75 -7.22 43.58 5.80
N ALA A 76 -7.29 43.47 4.47
CA ALA A 76 -7.14 44.62 3.59
C ALA A 76 -8.30 45.62 3.69
N GLU A 77 -9.51 45.12 4.00
CA GLU A 77 -10.73 45.93 4.11
C GLU A 77 -10.92 46.54 5.51
N SER A 78 -10.58 45.81 6.56
CA SER A 78 -10.87 46.17 7.96
C SER A 78 -9.77 45.67 8.92
N PRO A 79 -8.55 46.24 8.84
CA PRO A 79 -7.37 45.70 9.54
C PRO A 79 -7.52 45.66 11.06
N GLU A 80 -8.18 46.66 11.66
CA GLU A 80 -8.38 46.71 13.12
C GLU A 80 -9.41 45.69 13.62
N CYS A 81 -10.40 45.33 12.79
CA CYS A 81 -11.41 44.34 13.16
C CYS A 81 -10.86 42.92 13.05
N VAL A 82 -10.02 42.65 12.03
CA VAL A 82 -9.32 41.37 11.93
C VAL A 82 -8.29 41.22 13.06
N ALA A 83 -7.50 42.26 13.34
CA ALA A 83 -6.50 42.24 14.41
C ALA A 83 -7.11 41.96 15.81
N ALA A 84 -8.37 42.31 16.03
CA ALA A 84 -9.07 42.02 17.28
C ALA A 84 -9.41 40.53 17.45
N GLU A 85 -9.52 39.79 16.34
CA GLU A 85 -9.84 38.36 16.31
C GLU A 85 -8.58 37.49 16.08
N ASP A 86 -7.39 38.08 15.88
CA ASP A 86 -6.14 37.36 15.59
C ASP A 86 -5.82 36.24 16.59
N GLU A 87 -6.10 36.47 17.88
CA GLU A 87 -5.87 35.46 18.92
C GLU A 87 -6.88 34.30 18.85
N GLU A 88 -8.10 34.54 18.37
CA GLU A 88 -9.09 33.49 18.11
C GLU A 88 -8.75 32.72 16.83
N ILE A 89 -8.38 33.43 15.76
CA ILE A 89 -7.91 32.83 14.50
C ILE A 89 -6.72 31.91 14.76
N ALA A 90 -5.70 32.38 15.49
CA ALA A 90 -4.54 31.58 15.83
C ALA A 90 -4.91 30.32 16.63
N ARG A 91 -5.83 30.44 17.60
CA ARG A 91 -6.30 29.28 18.39
C ARG A 91 -7.03 28.25 17.54
N ILE A 92 -7.88 28.67 16.60
CA ILE A 92 -8.59 27.78 15.68
C ILE A 92 -7.58 27.07 14.77
N LEU A 93 -6.63 27.80 14.20
CA LEU A 93 -5.63 27.24 13.29
C LEU A 93 -4.65 26.29 13.99
N ASP A 94 -4.22 26.62 15.20
CA ASP A 94 -3.33 25.76 15.99
C ASP A 94 -4.03 24.44 16.37
N ALA A 95 -5.28 24.51 16.82
CA ALA A 95 -6.07 23.32 17.13
C ALA A 95 -6.29 22.44 15.90
N ALA A 96 -6.64 23.05 14.76
CA ALA A 96 -6.82 22.34 13.49
C ALA A 96 -5.51 21.68 13.03
N HIS A 97 -4.38 22.39 13.12
CA HIS A 97 -3.07 21.83 12.77
C HIS A 97 -2.69 20.67 13.68
N GLU A 98 -2.89 20.78 14.98
CA GLU A 98 -2.58 19.71 15.94
C GLU A 98 -3.43 18.46 15.66
N GLU A 99 -4.73 18.65 15.43
CA GLU A 99 -5.67 17.55 15.17
C GLU A 99 -5.38 16.87 13.82
N MET A 100 -5.25 17.63 12.73
CA MET A 100 -4.85 17.11 11.42
C MET A 100 -3.49 16.43 11.45
N HIS A 101 -2.51 16.98 12.21
CA HIS A 101 -1.21 16.35 12.37
C HIS A 101 -1.33 14.99 13.10
N SER A 102 -2.14 14.92 14.15
CA SER A 102 -2.37 13.68 14.89
C SER A 102 -3.00 12.59 13.99
N CYS A 103 -4.02 12.96 13.19
CA CYS A 103 -4.66 12.08 12.22
C CYS A 103 -3.64 11.63 11.14
N GLY A 104 -2.87 12.58 10.62
CA GLY A 104 -1.86 12.36 9.58
C GLY A 104 -0.72 11.45 10.03
N VAL A 105 -0.30 11.50 11.29
CA VAL A 105 0.74 10.60 11.85
C VAL A 105 0.26 9.15 11.87
N VAL A 106 -0.99 8.90 12.28
CA VAL A 106 -1.57 7.55 12.31
C VAL A 106 -1.71 6.99 10.89
N ALA A 107 -2.22 7.81 9.96
CA ALA A 107 -2.31 7.44 8.55
C ALA A 107 -0.92 7.13 7.97
N SER A 108 0.05 8.02 8.18
CA SER A 108 1.43 7.87 7.69
C SER A 108 2.12 6.62 8.24
N HIS A 109 1.97 6.34 9.54
CA HIS A 109 2.54 5.13 10.15
C HIS A 109 1.98 3.87 9.50
N THR A 110 0.66 3.82 9.30
CA THR A 110 0.00 2.65 8.73
C THR A 110 0.33 2.48 7.24
N SER A 111 0.41 3.59 6.48
CA SER A 111 0.87 3.58 5.09
C SER A 111 2.32 3.14 4.97
N ALA A 112 3.20 3.51 5.92
CA ALA A 112 4.59 3.05 5.98
C ALA A 112 4.71 1.55 6.27
N GLU A 113 3.87 1.01 7.16
CA GLU A 113 3.77 -0.43 7.38
C GLU A 113 3.34 -1.17 6.11
N ILE A 114 2.28 -0.67 5.44
CA ILE A 114 1.79 -1.23 4.18
C ILE A 114 2.90 -1.21 3.11
N ALA A 115 3.59 -0.08 2.93
CA ALA A 115 4.68 0.04 1.97
C ALA A 115 5.83 -0.93 2.30
N THR A 116 6.15 -1.12 3.58
CA THR A 116 7.18 -2.06 4.03
C THR A 116 6.77 -3.50 3.73
N ASP A 117 5.54 -3.89 4.06
CA ASP A 117 5.01 -5.24 3.81
C ASP A 117 4.99 -5.55 2.30
N VAL A 118 4.51 -4.60 1.50
CA VAL A 118 4.47 -4.74 0.03
C VAL A 118 5.88 -4.76 -0.56
N SER A 119 6.80 -3.95 -0.06
CA SER A 119 8.21 -3.96 -0.47
C SER A 119 8.89 -5.28 -0.14
N ALA A 120 8.72 -5.80 1.08
CA ALA A 120 9.27 -7.09 1.49
C ALA A 120 8.71 -8.24 0.64
N ALA A 121 7.40 -8.28 0.41
CA ALA A 121 6.75 -9.25 -0.45
C ALA A 121 7.25 -9.17 -1.90
N SER A 122 7.37 -7.95 -2.45
CA SER A 122 7.86 -7.69 -3.80
C SER A 122 9.33 -8.11 -3.97
N GLN A 123 10.18 -7.82 -2.98
CA GLN A 123 11.58 -8.24 -2.97
C GLN A 123 11.70 -9.76 -2.94
N GLN A 124 10.96 -10.44 -2.06
CA GLN A 124 10.95 -11.90 -1.98
C GLN A 124 10.59 -12.53 -3.33
N LEU A 125 9.57 -11.99 -3.98
CA LEU A 125 9.11 -12.43 -5.28
C LEU A 125 10.14 -12.13 -6.39
N ALA A 126 10.75 -10.94 -6.41
CA ALA A 126 11.75 -10.56 -7.41
C ALA A 126 13.02 -11.40 -7.30
N PHE A 127 13.56 -11.57 -6.09
CA PHE A 127 14.73 -12.42 -5.84
C PHE A 127 14.43 -13.90 -6.13
N GLY A 128 13.22 -14.37 -5.78
CA GLY A 128 12.76 -15.72 -6.10
C GLY A 128 12.72 -15.98 -7.60
N SER A 129 12.08 -15.08 -8.37
CA SER A 129 11.99 -15.14 -9.82
C SER A 129 13.36 -15.09 -10.50
N TYR A 130 14.25 -14.20 -10.04
CA TYR A 130 15.62 -14.09 -10.56
C TYR A 130 16.41 -15.40 -10.35
N ASN A 131 16.35 -15.97 -9.14
CA ASN A 131 17.03 -17.22 -8.83
C ASN A 131 16.50 -18.39 -9.68
N LEU A 132 15.18 -18.48 -9.89
CA LEU A 132 14.58 -19.47 -10.77
C LEU A 132 15.06 -19.32 -12.21
N GLY A 133 15.02 -18.10 -12.76
CA GLY A 133 15.50 -17.83 -14.12
C GLY A 133 16.97 -18.21 -14.31
N ARG A 134 17.82 -17.91 -13.32
CA ARG A 134 19.23 -18.30 -13.32
C ARG A 134 19.41 -19.82 -13.29
N THR A 135 18.67 -20.53 -12.43
CA THR A 135 18.72 -22.00 -12.35
C THR A 135 18.24 -22.63 -13.66
N TYR A 136 17.13 -22.15 -14.23
CA TYR A 136 16.60 -22.62 -15.50
C TYR A 136 17.63 -22.48 -16.63
N ASN A 137 18.20 -21.28 -16.80
CA ASN A 137 19.22 -21.01 -17.81
C ASN A 137 20.46 -21.90 -17.61
N LYS A 138 20.89 -22.08 -16.37
CA LYS A 138 21.99 -23.01 -16.04
C LYS A 138 21.65 -24.45 -16.45
N CYS A 139 20.44 -24.91 -16.18
CA CYS A 139 19.99 -26.24 -16.55
C CYS A 139 19.95 -26.44 -18.07
N GLN A 140 19.48 -25.44 -18.82
CA GLN A 140 19.43 -25.48 -20.28
C GLN A 140 20.81 -25.49 -20.93
N ASN A 141 21.81 -24.87 -20.29
CA ASN A 141 23.18 -24.84 -20.78
C ASN A 141 23.93 -26.18 -20.62
N TYR A 142 23.39 -27.16 -19.89
CA TYR A 142 24.00 -28.49 -19.80
C TYR A 142 23.83 -29.27 -21.12
N LYS A 143 24.96 -29.58 -21.77
CA LYS A 143 24.99 -30.42 -22.98
C LYS A 143 24.68 -31.89 -22.71
N ASN A 144 24.96 -32.37 -21.49
CA ASN A 144 24.68 -33.74 -21.08
C ASN A 144 23.21 -33.87 -20.62
N SER A 145 22.47 -34.80 -21.23
CA SER A 145 21.04 -35.00 -20.98
C SER A 145 20.72 -35.41 -19.54
N VAL A 146 21.54 -36.25 -18.92
CA VAL A 146 21.36 -36.71 -17.54
C VAL A 146 21.61 -35.58 -16.54
N LEU A 147 22.67 -34.79 -16.75
CA LEU A 147 22.94 -33.59 -15.95
C LEU A 147 21.85 -32.54 -16.12
N ARG A 148 21.34 -32.36 -17.34
CA ARG A 148 20.20 -31.46 -17.63
C ARG A 148 18.93 -31.92 -16.91
N GLN A 149 18.59 -33.21 -16.96
CA GLN A 149 17.42 -33.77 -16.27
C GLN A 149 17.53 -33.65 -14.74
N SER A 150 18.68 -34.00 -14.16
CA SER A 150 18.94 -33.85 -12.72
C SER A 150 18.88 -32.37 -12.28
N CYS A 151 19.40 -31.45 -13.10
CA CYS A 151 19.29 -30.02 -12.86
C CYS A 151 17.84 -29.54 -12.93
N MET A 152 17.09 -29.95 -13.96
CA MET A 152 15.67 -29.59 -14.11
C MET A 152 14.81 -30.12 -12.97
N ALA A 153 15.11 -31.31 -12.44
CA ALA A 153 14.45 -31.79 -11.23
C ALA A 153 14.66 -30.86 -10.03
N LYS A 154 15.89 -30.35 -9.82
CA LYS A 154 16.17 -29.35 -8.78
C LYS A 154 15.46 -28.01 -9.06
N PHE A 155 15.42 -27.58 -10.31
CA PHE A 155 14.67 -26.39 -10.73
C PHE A 155 13.18 -26.52 -10.36
N TYR A 156 12.53 -27.64 -10.67
CA TYR A 156 11.11 -27.82 -10.38
C TYR A 156 10.79 -27.84 -8.87
N VAL A 157 11.70 -28.38 -8.05
CA VAL A 157 11.58 -28.29 -6.59
C VAL A 157 11.68 -26.83 -6.12
N GLN A 158 12.67 -26.08 -6.62
CA GLN A 158 12.81 -24.65 -6.31
C GLN A 158 11.59 -23.85 -6.78
N ALA A 159 11.09 -24.13 -7.98
CA ALA A 159 9.92 -23.46 -8.55
C ALA A 159 8.65 -23.73 -7.73
N SER A 160 8.48 -24.96 -7.23
CA SER A 160 7.35 -25.30 -6.36
C SER A 160 7.39 -24.53 -5.04
N ILE A 161 8.56 -24.44 -4.39
CA ILE A 161 8.74 -23.65 -3.16
C ILE A 161 8.48 -22.18 -3.43
N PHE A 162 9.01 -21.65 -4.53
CA PHE A 162 8.74 -20.28 -4.95
C PHE A 162 7.25 -20.01 -5.13
N LEU A 163 6.51 -20.88 -5.83
CA LEU A 163 5.07 -20.67 -6.07
C LEU A 163 4.25 -20.66 -4.76
N ILE A 164 4.62 -21.50 -3.78
CA ILE A 164 3.96 -21.50 -2.46
C ILE A 164 4.18 -20.16 -1.77
N ASN A 165 5.43 -19.70 -1.70
CA ASN A 165 5.77 -18.42 -1.10
C ASN A 165 5.13 -17.26 -1.86
N ALA A 166 5.12 -17.33 -3.19
CA ALA A 166 4.61 -16.29 -4.05
C ALA A 166 3.10 -16.09 -3.86
N ARG A 167 2.32 -17.16 -3.73
CA ARG A 167 0.89 -17.07 -3.42
C ARG A 167 0.65 -16.41 -2.06
N SER A 168 1.47 -16.72 -1.06
CA SER A 168 1.38 -16.06 0.25
C SER A 168 1.69 -14.57 0.14
N SER A 169 2.78 -14.21 -0.54
CA SER A 169 3.17 -12.80 -0.77
C SER A 169 2.11 -12.03 -1.54
N ILE A 170 1.56 -12.61 -2.62
CA ILE A 170 0.45 -12.02 -3.40
C ILE A 170 -0.79 -11.83 -2.53
N LYS A 171 -1.13 -12.80 -1.68
CA LYS A 171 -2.26 -12.67 -0.74
C LYS A 171 -2.03 -11.51 0.22
N THR A 172 -0.84 -11.39 0.82
CA THR A 172 -0.49 -10.28 1.70
C THR A 172 -0.65 -8.95 0.98
N ILE A 173 -0.12 -8.82 -0.24
CA ILE A 173 -0.24 -7.57 -0.98
C ILE A 173 -1.70 -7.26 -1.30
N LYS A 174 -2.47 -8.22 -1.83
CA LYS A 174 -3.91 -8.02 -2.09
C LYS A 174 -4.69 -7.63 -0.85
N GLN A 175 -4.36 -8.21 0.30
CA GLN A 175 -4.99 -7.85 1.57
C GLN A 175 -4.64 -6.42 1.97
N SER A 176 -3.37 -6.04 1.87
CA SER A 176 -2.94 -4.66 2.13
C SER A 176 -3.64 -3.68 1.18
N THR A 177 -3.71 -3.98 -0.13
CA THR A 177 -4.32 -3.10 -1.14
C THR A 177 -5.84 -2.99 -1.00
N ASN A 178 -6.55 -4.10 -0.73
CA ASN A 178 -8.01 -4.13 -0.77
C ASN A 178 -8.69 -3.88 0.59
N GLU A 179 -7.99 -4.14 1.70
CA GLU A 179 -8.57 -4.02 3.04
C GLU A 179 -7.87 -2.93 3.86
N ARG A 180 -6.54 -2.95 3.92
CA ARG A 180 -5.80 -2.02 4.80
C ARG A 180 -5.73 -0.60 4.24
N ILE A 181 -5.47 -0.44 2.94
CA ILE A 181 -5.43 0.90 2.32
C ILE A 181 -6.80 1.60 2.46
N PRO A 182 -7.95 0.99 2.11
CA PRO A 182 -9.26 1.63 2.27
C PRO A 182 -9.66 1.87 3.73
N ALA A 183 -9.18 1.05 4.68
CA ALA A 183 -9.45 1.29 6.10
C ALA A 183 -8.71 2.53 6.62
N VAL A 184 -7.42 2.66 6.30
CA VAL A 184 -6.65 3.89 6.61
C VAL A 184 -7.25 5.10 5.92
N PHE A 185 -7.76 4.90 4.71
CA PHE A 185 -8.50 5.93 3.99
C PHE A 185 -9.76 6.35 4.75
N ALA A 186 -10.67 5.42 5.09
CA ALA A 186 -11.90 5.77 5.78
C ALA A 186 -11.67 6.42 7.16
N GLU A 187 -10.66 5.97 7.91
CA GLU A 187 -10.37 6.51 9.24
C GLU A 187 -9.59 7.83 9.18
N GLY A 188 -8.54 7.89 8.36
CA GLY A 188 -7.71 9.08 8.20
C GLY A 188 -8.46 10.22 7.52
N ASN A 189 -9.21 9.92 6.45
CA ASN A 189 -9.98 10.91 5.69
C ASN A 189 -11.09 11.54 6.54
N VAL A 190 -11.84 10.74 7.29
CA VAL A 190 -12.87 11.28 8.20
C VAL A 190 -12.23 12.16 9.26
N CYS A 191 -11.12 11.72 9.87
CA CYS A 191 -10.42 12.48 10.91
C CYS A 191 -9.89 13.84 10.39
N THR A 192 -9.23 13.86 9.23
CA THR A 192 -8.65 15.09 8.69
C THR A 192 -9.70 16.04 8.10
N HIS A 193 -10.73 15.54 7.41
CA HIS A 193 -11.83 16.39 6.95
C HIS A 193 -12.72 16.89 8.08
N ASP A 194 -12.96 16.12 9.14
CA ASP A 194 -13.73 16.61 10.29
C ASP A 194 -12.97 17.75 11.00
N ALA A 195 -11.65 17.61 11.15
CA ALA A 195 -10.79 18.65 11.72
C ALA A 195 -10.79 19.92 10.84
N SER A 196 -10.62 19.77 9.52
CA SER A 196 -10.72 20.85 8.54
C SER A 196 -12.10 21.54 8.61
N ALA A 197 -13.18 20.77 8.54
CA ALA A 197 -14.55 21.30 8.54
C ALA A 197 -14.88 22.07 9.83
N GLN A 198 -14.43 21.58 10.99
CA GLN A 198 -14.59 22.31 12.25
C GLN A 198 -13.81 23.63 12.25
N ALA A 199 -12.58 23.62 11.72
CA ALA A 199 -11.77 24.82 11.59
C ALA A 199 -12.43 25.85 10.66
N VAL A 200 -12.89 25.42 9.49
CA VAL A 200 -13.63 26.27 8.53
C VAL A 200 -14.86 26.90 9.20
N LEU A 201 -15.68 26.11 9.90
CA LEU A 201 -16.83 26.65 10.63
C LEU A 201 -16.43 27.67 11.72
N GLY A 202 -15.32 27.44 12.41
CA GLY A 202 -14.77 28.40 13.37
C GLY A 202 -14.34 29.71 12.70
N LEU A 203 -13.64 29.62 11.57
CA LEU A 203 -13.21 30.78 10.79
C LEU A 203 -14.39 31.53 10.16
N GLU A 204 -15.46 30.84 9.76
CA GLU A 204 -16.71 31.46 9.32
C GLU A 204 -17.38 32.29 10.44
N GLU A 205 -17.37 31.81 11.68
CA GLU A 205 -17.90 32.57 12.81
C GLU A 205 -17.04 33.82 13.10
N VAL A 206 -15.72 33.70 13.02
CA VAL A 206 -14.81 34.86 13.09
C VAL A 206 -15.14 35.88 11.98
N ASN A 207 -15.41 35.42 10.75
CA ASN A 207 -15.83 36.30 9.66
C ASN A 207 -17.11 37.08 10.00
N ARG A 208 -18.08 36.45 10.66
CA ARG A 208 -19.30 37.15 11.13
C ARG A 208 -18.99 38.18 12.20
N HIS A 209 -18.04 37.93 13.09
CA HIS A 209 -17.58 38.91 14.09
C HIS A 209 -16.90 40.11 13.42
N ILE A 210 -16.04 39.88 12.43
CA ILE A 210 -15.38 40.94 11.64
C ILE A 210 -16.43 41.81 10.93
N ASP A 211 -17.45 41.20 10.32
CA ASP A 211 -18.56 41.93 9.69
C ASP A 211 -19.34 42.80 10.67
N ALA A 212 -19.63 42.27 11.86
CA ALA A 212 -20.31 43.01 12.90
C ALA A 212 -19.46 44.20 13.39
N CYS A 213 -18.14 44.01 13.51
CA CYS A 213 -17.19 45.07 13.85
C CYS A 213 -17.15 46.17 12.77
N ALA A 214 -16.99 45.79 11.50
CA ALA A 214 -16.94 46.72 10.37
C ALA A 214 -18.26 47.52 10.24
N THR A 215 -19.41 46.86 10.39
CA THR A 215 -20.74 47.49 10.31
C THR A 215 -20.96 48.52 11.42
N ARG A 216 -20.50 48.24 12.65
CA ARG A 216 -20.59 49.19 13.78
C ARG A 216 -19.73 50.43 13.56
N ARG A 217 -18.64 50.32 12.79
CA ARG A 217 -17.70 51.42 12.51
C ARG A 217 -18.21 52.38 11.43
N HIS A 218 -19.06 51.90 10.51
CA HIS A 218 -19.67 52.71 9.46
C HIS A 218 -20.99 53.40 9.89
N ARG A 219 -21.38 53.27 11.16
CA ARG A 219 -22.57 53.89 11.75
C ARG A 219 -22.19 55.05 12.65
#